data_AF-A0A094FKK8-F1
#
_entry.id   AF-A0A094FKK8-F1
#
_cell.length_a   1.000
_cell.length_b   1.000
_cell.length_c   1.000
_cell.angle_alpha   90.00
_cell.angle_beta   90.00
_cell.angle_gamma   90.00
#
_symmetry.space_group_name_H-M   'P 1'
#
loop_
_entity.id
_entity.type
_entity.pdbx_description
1 polymer ?
#
loop_
_entity_poly.entity_id
_entity_poly.type
_entity_poly.pdbx_seq_one_letter_code
_entity_poly.pdbx_strand_id
1 'polypeptide(L)'
;MTATMAASVDLRLRRGVTILDGPGVCDPPGGHTGNARRQHTQRGRTCTSIAAIMRMTFFRFLDVCDFVVKTTAINVTDLDTLDIWLLKPNELSSGSNYAWNFRDYILPSIRKLNVALRLPLAFYGALEEDEDMISVASHHTSAVSMRCAMWKRLWPAICQLPQLRSLHIWLDHDGRPSWSFVNERLALRRVIAALTASAQSRSEEGTMPHMDIMFNLPKLHPRFSRPDTHFQESPPPPFTIERRIRQRFHCEERAGGNFEATYKADFPVLHQLPEYIKENAKWLLQGDGMMSQEEDEMTLEDVEKFETMLWNEGTTDPYSLIVE
;
A
#
# COMPACT_ATOMS: atom_id res chain seq x y z
N MET A 1 -0.98 -3.78 -30.77
CA MET A 1 -0.96 -3.74 -29.29
C MET A 1 -0.24 -2.47 -28.86
N THR A 2 -0.99 -1.43 -28.52
CA THR A 2 -0.45 -0.17 -28.01
C THR A 2 -0.14 -0.33 -26.52
N ALA A 3 1.14 -0.31 -26.16
CA ALA A 3 1.58 -0.30 -24.77
C ALA A 3 1.27 1.07 -24.15
N THR A 4 0.25 1.12 -23.31
CA THR A 4 -0.05 2.29 -22.49
C THR A 4 0.98 2.35 -21.37
N MET A 5 1.91 3.31 -21.40
CA MET A 5 2.77 3.58 -20.25
C MET A 5 1.90 4.07 -19.09
N ALA A 6 1.78 3.25 -18.05
CA ALA A 6 1.15 3.66 -16.80
C ALA A 6 2.11 4.58 -16.04
N ALA A 7 1.83 5.88 -16.01
CA ALA A 7 2.49 6.80 -15.10
C ALA A 7 1.99 6.52 -13.66
N SER A 8 2.92 6.36 -12.74
CA SER A 8 2.67 6.06 -11.33
C SER A 8 3.35 7.13 -10.48
N VAL A 9 2.63 7.70 -9.52
CA VAL A 9 3.19 8.67 -8.56
C VAL A 9 3.35 7.97 -7.22
N ASP A 10 4.58 7.91 -6.73
CA ASP A 10 4.93 7.39 -5.41
C ASP A 10 5.05 8.57 -4.43
N LEU A 11 4.17 8.61 -3.42
CA LEU A 11 4.21 9.63 -2.38
C LEU A 11 4.92 9.05 -1.15
N ARG A 12 6.24 9.20 -1.08
CA ARG A 12 6.99 9.01 0.15
C ARG A 12 7.36 10.35 0.75
N LEU A 13 6.75 10.69 1.89
CA LEU A 13 7.21 11.81 2.70
C LEU A 13 8.58 11.45 3.32
N ARG A 14 9.67 11.87 2.68
CA ARG A 14 10.97 11.92 3.36
C ARG A 14 10.86 12.95 4.49
N ARG A 15 10.97 12.51 5.74
CA ARG A 15 11.20 13.41 6.88
C ARG A 15 12.43 14.28 6.56
N GLY A 16 12.22 15.58 6.33
CA GLY A 16 13.32 16.54 6.15
C GLY A 16 13.28 17.44 4.91
N VAL A 17 12.19 17.52 4.14
CA VAL A 17 12.07 18.55 3.10
C VAL A 17 11.51 19.83 3.71
N THR A 18 12.41 20.71 4.15
CA THR A 18 12.08 22.13 4.39
C THR A 18 11.88 22.78 3.02
N ILE A 19 10.64 23.11 2.68
CA ILE A 19 10.33 23.90 1.49
C ILE A 19 10.88 25.32 1.73
N LEU A 20 11.71 25.80 0.80
CA LEU A 20 12.35 27.11 0.84
C LEU A 20 11.32 28.22 1.09
N ASP A 21 11.55 28.99 2.16
CA ASP A 21 10.81 30.20 2.47
C ASP A 21 10.87 31.17 1.30
N GLY A 22 9.70 31.61 0.83
CA GLY A 22 9.57 32.72 -0.09
C GLY A 22 10.00 34.04 0.57
N PRO A 23 10.44 35.05 -0.21
CA PRO A 23 10.94 36.29 0.36
C PRO A 23 9.82 37.02 1.12
N GLY A 24 10.04 37.19 2.43
CA GLY A 24 9.19 38.01 3.28
C GLY A 24 9.16 39.45 2.78
N VAL A 25 7.95 39.96 2.57
CA VAL A 25 7.72 41.37 2.25
C VAL A 25 7.98 42.19 3.51
N CYS A 26 9.11 42.91 3.54
CA CYS A 26 9.38 43.89 4.59
C CYS A 26 8.62 45.18 4.31
N ASP A 27 7.80 45.62 5.26
CA ASP A 27 7.26 46.99 5.27
C ASP A 27 8.36 48.00 5.62
N PRO A 28 8.53 49.11 4.88
CA PRO A 28 9.46 50.15 5.25
C PRO A 28 8.81 51.16 6.21
N PRO A 29 9.56 51.66 7.22
CA PRO A 29 9.06 52.70 8.11
C PRO A 29 9.09 54.08 7.43
N GLY A 30 8.12 54.90 7.80
CA GLY A 30 7.88 56.21 7.21
C GLY A 30 9.00 57.22 7.45
N GLY A 31 9.14 58.15 6.51
CA GLY A 31 10.01 59.30 6.68
C GLY A 31 10.24 60.12 5.42
N HIS A 32 9.64 61.32 5.41
CA HIS A 32 10.00 62.54 4.68
C HIS A 32 9.57 62.76 3.22
N THR A 33 8.80 63.84 3.11
CA THR A 33 8.32 64.58 1.96
C THR A 33 9.46 65.20 1.16
N GLY A 34 9.59 64.82 -0.11
CA GLY A 34 10.47 65.45 -1.08
C GLY A 34 10.04 65.14 -2.51
N ASN A 35 9.80 66.20 -3.30
CA ASN A 35 9.39 66.22 -4.71
C ASN A 35 9.99 65.11 -5.60
N ALA A 36 9.15 64.25 -6.19
CA ALA A 36 9.52 63.39 -7.33
C ALA A 36 8.30 62.98 -8.17
N ARG A 37 7.64 63.95 -8.82
CA ARG A 37 6.50 63.72 -9.70
C ARG A 37 6.98 63.35 -11.11
N ARG A 38 7.50 62.12 -11.36
CA ARG A 38 7.53 61.48 -12.71
C ARG A 38 8.08 60.03 -12.87
N GLN A 39 8.24 59.21 -11.81
CA GLN A 39 8.63 57.78 -11.97
C GLN A 39 7.58 56.75 -11.49
N HIS A 40 6.39 57.20 -11.07
CA HIS A 40 5.46 56.35 -10.31
C HIS A 40 4.55 55.41 -11.15
N THR A 41 4.53 55.53 -12.48
CA THR A 41 3.63 54.75 -13.35
C THR A 41 4.25 53.51 -13.98
N GLN A 42 5.58 53.32 -13.91
CA GLN A 42 6.25 52.17 -14.52
C GLN A 42 6.46 51.02 -13.51
N ARG A 43 6.75 51.33 -12.24
CA ARG A 43 6.91 50.34 -11.14
C ARG A 43 5.62 49.61 -10.77
N GLY A 44 4.46 50.29 -10.87
CA GLY A 44 3.16 49.67 -10.63
C GLY A 44 2.77 48.63 -11.69
N ARG A 45 3.15 48.84 -12.96
CA ARG A 45 2.82 47.94 -14.06
C ARG A 45 3.67 46.65 -14.06
N THR A 46 4.93 46.72 -13.63
CA THR A 46 5.82 45.56 -13.57
C THR A 46 5.46 44.60 -12.43
N CYS A 47 5.06 45.11 -11.26
CA CYS A 47 4.64 44.25 -10.14
C CYS A 47 3.31 43.52 -10.43
N THR A 48 2.35 44.17 -11.10
CA THR A 48 1.11 43.51 -11.54
C THR A 48 1.39 42.43 -12.59
N SER A 49 2.36 42.63 -13.48
CA SER A 49 2.74 41.65 -14.50
C SER A 49 3.45 40.42 -13.90
N ILE A 50 4.36 40.60 -12.94
CA ILE A 50 5.04 39.48 -12.25
C ILE A 50 4.04 38.67 -11.42
N ALA A 51 3.17 39.33 -10.66
CA ALA A 51 2.13 38.63 -9.89
C ALA A 51 1.16 37.86 -10.79
N ALA A 52 0.79 38.42 -11.96
CA ALA A 52 -0.03 37.73 -12.94
C ALA A 52 0.68 36.50 -13.55
N ILE A 53 1.98 36.62 -13.87
CA ILE A 53 2.78 35.49 -14.38
C ILE A 53 2.88 34.39 -13.32
N MET A 54 3.25 34.72 -12.08
CA MET A 54 3.34 33.76 -10.97
C MET A 54 2.01 33.05 -10.73
N ARG A 55 0.89 33.78 -10.79
CA ARG A 55 -0.46 33.22 -10.63
C ARG A 55 -0.83 32.30 -11.78
N MET A 56 -0.51 32.68 -13.02
CA MET A 56 -0.75 31.84 -14.20
C MET A 56 0.09 30.57 -14.19
N THR A 57 1.37 30.66 -13.82
CA THR A 57 2.24 29.47 -13.68
C THR A 57 1.74 28.56 -12.56
N PHE A 58 1.25 29.14 -11.46
CA PHE A 58 0.70 28.39 -10.34
C PHE A 58 -0.60 27.66 -10.71
N PHE A 59 -1.54 28.32 -11.38
CA PHE A 59 -2.77 27.66 -11.84
C PHE A 59 -2.49 26.56 -12.86
N ARG A 60 -1.57 26.79 -13.81
CA ARG A 60 -1.14 25.74 -14.74
C ARG A 60 -0.51 24.55 -14.01
N PHE A 61 0.28 24.80 -12.97
CA PHE A 61 0.81 23.74 -12.12
C PHE A 61 -0.32 22.95 -11.45
N LEU A 62 -1.33 23.62 -10.88
CA LEU A 62 -2.49 22.95 -10.29
C LEU A 62 -3.29 22.14 -11.31
N ASP A 63 -3.51 22.66 -12.52
CA ASP A 63 -4.19 21.93 -13.60
C ASP A 63 -3.41 20.65 -13.98
N VAL A 64 -2.07 20.73 -14.02
CA VAL A 64 -1.22 19.55 -14.25
C VAL A 64 -1.34 18.56 -13.10
N CYS A 65 -1.31 19.02 -11.85
CA CYS A 65 -1.45 18.12 -10.69
C CYS A 65 -2.83 17.45 -10.65
N ASP A 66 -3.90 18.19 -10.93
CA ASP A 66 -5.27 17.66 -11.05
C ASP A 66 -5.38 16.62 -12.17
N PHE A 67 -4.79 16.92 -13.34
CA PHE A 67 -4.72 15.97 -14.45
C PHE A 67 -3.96 14.70 -14.06
N VAL A 68 -2.80 14.82 -13.43
CA VAL A 68 -1.98 13.69 -12.98
C VAL A 68 -2.76 12.84 -11.98
N VAL A 69 -3.39 13.43 -10.98
CA VAL A 69 -4.11 12.70 -9.93
C VAL A 69 -5.38 12.00 -10.45
N LYS A 70 -6.03 12.59 -11.47
CA LYS A 70 -7.20 11.97 -12.12
C LYS A 70 -6.82 10.80 -13.03
N THR A 71 -5.60 10.78 -13.57
CA THR A 71 -5.18 9.80 -14.57
C THR A 71 -4.32 8.67 -13.99
N THR A 72 -3.48 9.00 -13.01
CA THR A 72 -2.51 8.09 -12.38
C THR A 72 -3.07 7.45 -11.11
N ALA A 73 -2.52 6.29 -10.76
CA ALA A 73 -2.74 5.70 -9.45
C ALA A 73 -1.77 6.33 -8.45
N ILE A 74 -2.31 6.78 -7.32
CA ILE A 74 -1.52 7.23 -6.19
C ILE A 74 -1.15 6.02 -5.35
N ASN A 75 0.14 5.81 -5.10
CA ASN A 75 0.62 4.68 -4.31
C ASN A 75 1.05 5.16 -2.93
N VAL A 76 0.59 4.44 -1.91
CA VAL A 76 0.94 4.70 -0.52
C VAL A 76 1.42 3.39 0.09
N THR A 77 2.63 3.42 0.67
CA THR A 77 3.31 2.21 1.15
C THR A 77 3.38 2.04 2.67
N ASP A 78 2.88 3.02 3.41
CA ASP A 78 2.91 3.03 4.87
C ASP A 78 1.66 3.69 5.46
N LEU A 79 1.27 3.22 6.65
CA LEU A 79 0.07 3.69 7.35
C LEU A 79 0.21 5.14 7.81
N ASP A 80 1.41 5.56 8.22
CA ASP A 80 1.65 6.90 8.75
C ASP A 80 1.42 7.98 7.67
N THR A 81 1.92 7.75 6.45
CA THR A 81 1.68 8.62 5.29
C THR A 81 0.20 8.67 4.95
N LEU A 82 -0.47 7.52 4.93
CA LEU A 82 -1.90 7.45 4.64
C LEU A 82 -2.73 8.21 5.69
N ASP A 83 -2.36 8.10 6.96
CA ASP A 83 -3.03 8.75 8.08
C ASP A 83 -2.88 10.27 8.05
N ILE A 84 -1.64 10.76 7.87
CA ILE A 84 -1.35 12.19 7.73
C ILE A 84 -2.07 12.76 6.50
N TRP A 85 -2.16 11.99 5.43
CA TRP A 85 -2.72 12.44 4.16
C TRP A 85 -4.25 12.39 4.12
N LEU A 86 -4.90 11.50 4.88
CA LEU A 86 -6.36 11.37 4.89
C LEU A 86 -7.03 12.05 6.08
N LEU A 87 -6.38 12.14 7.23
CA LEU A 87 -6.92 12.80 8.41
C LEU A 87 -6.40 14.21 8.50
N LYS A 88 -7.31 15.19 8.62
CA LYS A 88 -6.88 16.58 8.80
C LYS A 88 -5.99 16.61 10.05
N PRO A 89 -4.77 17.15 9.99
CA PRO A 89 -4.07 17.46 11.23
C PRO A 89 -5.05 18.32 12.04
N ASN A 90 -5.33 17.93 13.28
CA ASN A 90 -6.01 18.80 14.23
C ASN A 90 -5.40 20.20 14.07
N GLU A 91 -6.25 21.22 14.01
CA GLU A 91 -5.99 22.63 13.69
C GLU A 91 -4.94 23.30 14.62
N LEU A 92 -3.76 22.71 14.74
CA LEU A 92 -2.66 23.09 15.63
C LEU A 92 -1.51 23.75 14.86
N SER A 93 -1.73 24.08 13.59
CA SER A 93 -0.79 24.86 12.78
C SER A 93 -1.48 26.12 12.23
N SER A 94 -2.07 26.92 13.11
CA SER A 94 -2.49 28.32 12.87
C SER A 94 -1.31 29.29 12.63
N GLY A 95 -0.22 28.82 12.00
CA GLY A 95 1.00 29.61 11.80
C GLY A 95 1.51 29.65 10.37
N SER A 96 1.03 28.80 9.46
CA SER A 96 1.48 28.85 8.06
C SER A 96 0.54 29.77 7.26
N ASN A 97 1.01 30.98 6.94
CA ASN A 97 0.32 31.97 6.11
C ASN A 97 0.19 31.57 4.62
N TYR A 98 0.22 30.28 4.31
CA TYR A 98 0.03 29.79 2.95
C TYR A 98 -1.47 29.71 2.66
N ALA A 99 -1.93 30.54 1.71
CA ALA A 99 -3.33 30.63 1.30
C ALA A 99 -3.89 29.37 0.61
N TRP A 100 -3.10 28.29 0.52
CA TRP A 100 -3.46 27.07 -0.19
C TRP A 100 -2.81 25.86 0.48
N ASN A 101 -3.57 24.77 0.55
CA ASN A 101 -3.10 23.46 0.97
C ASN A 101 -3.18 22.52 -0.22
N PHE A 102 -2.03 22.06 -0.72
CA PHE A 102 -1.95 21.13 -1.84
C PHE A 102 -2.85 19.91 -1.63
N ARG A 103 -2.95 19.41 -0.40
CA ARG A 103 -3.79 18.28 -0.04
C ARG A 103 -5.27 18.57 -0.28
N ASP A 104 -5.77 19.72 0.14
CA ASP A 104 -7.19 20.08 -0.01
C ASP A 104 -7.60 20.21 -1.49
N TYR A 105 -6.64 20.52 -2.36
CA TYR A 105 -6.86 20.58 -3.81
C TYR A 105 -6.83 19.20 -4.47
N ILE A 106 -5.89 18.34 -4.05
CA ILE A 106 -5.61 17.06 -4.72
C ILE A 106 -6.53 15.94 -4.24
N LEU A 107 -6.81 15.90 -2.93
CA LEU A 107 -7.53 14.81 -2.30
C LEU A 107 -8.92 14.57 -2.92
N PRO A 108 -9.74 15.60 -3.24
CA PRO A 108 -11.03 15.39 -3.89
C PRO A 108 -10.95 14.84 -5.32
N SER A 109 -9.80 14.97 -5.99
CA SER A 109 -9.60 14.57 -7.38
C SER A 109 -9.03 13.15 -7.56
N ILE A 110 -8.67 12.47 -6.47
CA ILE A 110 -8.11 11.10 -6.53
C ILE A 110 -9.16 10.14 -7.06
N ARG A 111 -8.80 9.45 -8.15
CA ARG A 111 -9.65 8.41 -8.76
C ARG A 111 -9.15 7.00 -8.51
N LYS A 112 -7.85 6.84 -8.32
CA LYS A 112 -7.20 5.53 -8.17
C LYS A 112 -6.23 5.59 -6.99
N LEU A 113 -6.44 4.74 -6.00
CA LEU A 113 -5.60 4.64 -4.82
C LEU A 113 -5.08 3.22 -4.68
N ASN A 114 -3.76 3.10 -4.59
CA ASN A 114 -3.05 1.86 -4.35
C ASN A 114 -2.43 1.91 -2.96
N VAL A 115 -2.81 0.99 -2.08
CA VAL A 115 -2.31 0.91 -0.70
C VAL A 115 -1.51 -0.38 -0.57
N ALA A 116 -0.20 -0.29 -0.47
CA ALA A 116 0.68 -1.46 -0.39
C ALA A 116 1.41 -1.52 0.96
N LEU A 117 0.91 -2.33 1.87
CA LEU A 117 1.35 -2.35 3.26
C LEU A 117 2.00 -3.67 3.62
N ARG A 118 3.24 -3.58 4.13
CA ARG A 118 3.93 -4.67 4.81
C ARG A 118 3.99 -4.35 6.29
N LEU A 119 3.14 -5.01 7.08
CA LEU A 119 2.97 -4.70 8.51
C LEU A 119 3.65 -5.75 9.40
N PRO A 120 3.99 -5.42 10.66
CA PRO A 120 4.48 -6.43 11.59
C PRO A 120 3.52 -7.60 11.74
N LEU A 121 3.99 -8.85 11.80
CA LEU A 121 3.07 -9.99 12.04
C LEU A 121 2.24 -9.81 13.32
N ALA A 122 2.86 -9.26 14.37
CA ALA A 122 2.20 -8.93 15.64
C ALA A 122 1.05 -7.92 15.50
N PHE A 123 1.03 -7.10 14.44
CA PHE A 123 -0.10 -6.20 14.16
C PHE A 123 -1.36 -7.00 13.82
N TYR A 124 -1.24 -8.07 13.03
CA TYR A 124 -2.38 -8.91 12.69
C TYR A 124 -2.91 -9.68 13.90
N GLY A 125 -2.03 -10.20 14.75
CA GLY A 125 -2.44 -10.82 16.03
C GLY A 125 -3.14 -9.83 16.97
N ALA A 126 -2.67 -8.59 17.04
CA ALA A 126 -3.33 -7.56 17.85
C ALA A 126 -4.71 -7.13 17.32
N LEU A 127 -5.01 -7.32 16.03
CA LEU A 127 -6.36 -7.15 15.50
C LEU A 127 -7.31 -8.26 15.96
N GLU A 128 -6.78 -9.45 16.25
CA GLU A 128 -7.52 -10.57 16.84
C GLU A 128 -7.88 -10.31 18.30
N GLU A 129 -6.90 -9.92 19.11
CA GLU A 129 -7.10 -9.63 20.53
C GLU A 129 -8.07 -8.47 20.78
N ASP A 130 -8.04 -7.43 19.95
CA ASP A 130 -8.92 -6.26 20.06
C ASP A 130 -10.40 -6.57 19.79
N GLU A 131 -10.70 -7.66 19.09
CA GLU A 131 -12.07 -8.17 18.90
C GLU A 131 -12.56 -9.00 20.08
N ASP A 132 -11.67 -9.77 20.70
CA ASP A 132 -12.01 -10.57 21.88
C ASP A 132 -12.09 -9.70 23.16
N MET A 133 -11.39 -8.56 23.19
CA MET A 133 -11.28 -7.66 24.35
C MET A 133 -12.26 -6.46 24.33
N ILE A 134 -13.46 -6.59 23.75
CA ILE A 134 -14.49 -5.53 23.69
C ILE A 134 -14.93 -4.95 25.07
N SER A 135 -14.34 -5.30 26.21
CA SER A 135 -14.82 -4.83 27.53
C SER A 135 -13.82 -4.52 28.65
N VAL A 136 -12.50 -4.39 28.42
CA VAL A 136 -11.60 -3.94 29.50
C VAL A 136 -10.68 -2.82 29.03
N ALA A 137 -11.01 -1.59 29.44
CA ALA A 137 -10.22 -0.39 29.23
C ALA A 137 -8.86 -0.48 29.95
N SER A 138 -7.87 -1.09 29.29
CA SER A 138 -6.47 -1.07 29.72
C SER A 138 -5.73 0.04 28.98
N HIS A 139 -5.32 1.07 29.71
CA HIS A 139 -4.71 2.31 29.21
C HIS A 139 -3.23 2.18 28.80
N HIS A 140 -2.77 1.01 28.37
CA HIS A 140 -1.42 0.86 27.83
C HIS A 140 -1.46 1.03 26.30
N THR A 141 -1.28 2.26 25.83
CA THR A 141 -1.11 2.60 24.40
C THR A 141 0.21 2.08 23.87
N SER A 142 0.28 0.79 23.59
CA SER A 142 1.38 0.21 22.82
C SER A 142 1.39 0.80 21.41
N ALA A 143 2.56 0.83 20.76
CA ALA A 143 2.68 1.26 19.37
C ALA A 143 1.79 0.45 18.41
N VAL A 144 1.57 -0.84 18.73
CA VAL A 144 0.68 -1.72 17.98
C VAL A 144 -0.78 -1.29 18.15
N SER A 145 -1.22 -0.98 19.37
CA SER A 145 -2.58 -0.48 19.64
C SER A 145 -2.88 0.83 18.89
N MET A 146 -1.92 1.76 18.84
CA MET A 146 -2.05 2.99 18.06
C MET A 146 -2.23 2.71 16.57
N ARG A 147 -1.47 1.75 16.01
CA ARG A 147 -1.63 1.32 14.62
C ARG A 147 -2.97 0.62 14.37
N CYS A 148 -3.49 -0.17 15.30
CA CYS A 148 -4.82 -0.78 15.17
C CYS A 148 -5.92 0.30 15.16
N ALA A 149 -5.82 1.31 16.02
CA ALA A 149 -6.73 2.45 15.99
C ALA A 149 -6.64 3.24 14.67
N MET A 150 -5.42 3.44 14.16
CA MET A 150 -5.16 4.05 12.86
C MET A 150 -5.80 3.24 11.72
N TRP A 151 -5.61 1.93 11.72
CA TRP A 151 -6.24 1.02 10.76
C TRP A 151 -7.75 1.17 10.73
N LYS A 152 -8.40 1.20 11.91
CA LYS A 152 -9.86 1.37 12.02
C LYS A 152 -10.36 2.68 11.41
N ARG A 153 -9.67 3.80 11.63
CA ARG A 153 -10.11 5.15 11.17
C ARG A 153 -9.79 5.46 9.72
N LEU A 154 -8.78 4.80 9.13
CA LEU A 154 -8.33 5.06 7.77
C LEU A 154 -9.36 4.67 6.71
N TRP A 155 -10.01 3.51 6.87
CA TRP A 155 -10.91 2.97 5.84
C TRP A 155 -12.14 3.84 5.57
N PRO A 156 -12.85 4.36 6.59
CA PRO A 156 -13.90 5.35 6.36
C PRO A 156 -13.39 6.59 5.61
N ALA A 157 -12.20 7.09 5.93
CA ALA A 157 -11.63 8.27 5.26
C ALA A 157 -11.32 8.01 3.78
N ILE A 158 -10.76 6.84 3.44
CA ILE A 158 -10.57 6.42 2.04
C ILE A 158 -11.92 6.36 1.32
N CYS A 159 -12.92 5.74 1.95
CA CYS A 159 -14.25 5.59 1.35
C CYS A 159 -15.01 6.91 1.20
N GLN A 160 -14.57 7.99 1.85
CA GLN A 160 -15.14 9.33 1.69
C GLN A 160 -14.52 10.13 0.53
N LEU A 161 -13.50 9.60 -0.14
CA LEU A 161 -12.92 10.25 -1.32
C LEU A 161 -13.98 10.32 -2.44
N PRO A 162 -14.36 11.53 -2.89
CA PRO A 162 -15.57 11.73 -3.70
C PRO A 162 -15.42 11.23 -5.13
N GLN A 163 -14.20 11.23 -5.67
CA GLN A 163 -13.92 10.75 -7.02
C GLN A 163 -13.27 9.37 -7.07
N LEU A 164 -13.10 8.69 -5.93
CA LEU A 164 -12.43 7.40 -5.90
C LEU A 164 -13.24 6.34 -6.66
N ARG A 165 -12.62 5.75 -7.68
CA ARG A 165 -13.19 4.72 -8.56
C ARG A 165 -12.44 3.40 -8.50
N SER A 166 -11.19 3.39 -8.04
CA SER A 166 -10.38 2.18 -7.91
C SER A 166 -9.60 2.23 -6.61
N LEU A 167 -9.72 1.16 -5.81
CA LEU A 167 -9.00 0.96 -4.58
C LEU A 167 -8.36 -0.43 -4.59
N HIS A 168 -7.05 -0.46 -4.77
CA HIS A 168 -6.29 -1.69 -4.75
C HIS A 168 -5.44 -1.74 -3.49
N ILE A 169 -5.52 -2.84 -2.75
CA ILE A 169 -4.89 -3.00 -1.44
C ILE A 169 -3.99 -4.24 -1.47
N TRP A 170 -2.68 -4.04 -1.37
CA TRP A 170 -1.70 -5.11 -1.19
C TRP A 170 -1.38 -5.22 0.29
N LEU A 171 -1.63 -6.39 0.88
CA LEU A 171 -1.25 -6.66 2.28
C LEU A 171 -0.19 -7.73 2.34
N ASP A 172 0.72 -7.59 3.29
CA ASP A 172 1.75 -8.56 3.60
C ASP A 172 2.22 -8.34 5.05
N HIS A 173 3.00 -9.29 5.58
CA HIS A 173 3.69 -9.12 6.84
C HIS A 173 5.21 -9.29 6.72
N ASP A 174 5.94 -8.78 7.70
CA ASP A 174 7.40 -8.90 7.79
C ASP A 174 7.89 -10.22 8.43
N GLY A 175 7.00 -10.94 9.11
CA GLY A 175 7.30 -12.23 9.75
C GLY A 175 7.68 -13.35 8.78
N ARG A 176 8.44 -14.32 9.31
CA ARG A 176 8.82 -15.57 8.63
C ARG A 176 7.67 -16.55 8.33
N PRO A 177 6.63 -16.68 9.18
CA PRO A 177 5.54 -17.62 8.90
C PRO A 177 4.85 -17.37 7.56
N SER A 178 4.13 -18.37 7.06
CA SER A 178 3.24 -18.21 5.91
C SER A 178 2.14 -17.20 6.23
N TRP A 179 1.63 -16.52 5.21
CA TRP A 179 0.43 -15.70 5.33
C TRP A 179 -0.80 -16.47 5.84
N SER A 180 -0.83 -17.81 5.71
CA SER A 180 -1.89 -18.63 6.28
C SER A 180 -2.01 -18.62 7.81
N PHE A 181 -1.07 -17.97 8.51
CA PHE A 181 -1.18 -17.71 9.94
C PHE A 181 -1.88 -16.38 10.26
N VAL A 182 -2.30 -15.62 9.25
CA VAL A 182 -3.07 -14.39 9.40
C VAL A 182 -4.56 -14.69 9.20
N ASN A 183 -5.41 -14.32 10.18
CA ASN A 183 -6.85 -14.35 9.98
C ASN A 183 -7.30 -13.22 9.03
N GLU A 184 -7.31 -13.51 7.73
CA GLU A 184 -7.66 -12.54 6.68
C GLU A 184 -9.04 -11.94 6.87
N ARG A 185 -10.02 -12.77 7.23
CA ARG A 185 -11.40 -12.33 7.44
C ARG A 185 -11.48 -11.28 8.53
N LEU A 186 -10.70 -11.46 9.60
CA LEU A 186 -10.64 -10.49 10.67
C LEU A 186 -9.86 -9.24 10.28
N ALA A 187 -8.67 -9.41 9.68
CA ALA A 187 -7.82 -8.31 9.25
C ALA A 187 -8.56 -7.36 8.28
N LEU A 188 -9.37 -7.93 7.38
CA LEU A 188 -10.14 -7.18 6.39
C LEU A 188 -11.53 -6.75 6.89
N ARG A 189 -12.02 -7.25 8.02
CA ARG A 189 -13.39 -6.99 8.49
C ARG A 189 -13.75 -5.51 8.52
N ARG A 190 -12.84 -4.68 9.04
CA ARG A 190 -13.04 -3.23 9.15
C ARG A 190 -13.02 -2.53 7.80
N VAL A 191 -12.18 -3.00 6.88
CA VAL A 191 -12.14 -2.51 5.49
C VAL A 191 -13.47 -2.80 4.81
N ILE A 192 -13.94 -4.04 4.90
CA ILE A 192 -15.19 -4.50 4.30
C ILE A 192 -16.40 -3.77 4.88
N ALA A 193 -16.41 -3.53 6.20
CA ALA A 193 -17.46 -2.75 6.85
C ALA A 193 -17.52 -1.31 6.31
N ALA A 194 -16.37 -0.64 6.17
CA ALA A 194 -16.31 0.72 5.63
C ALA A 194 -16.75 0.79 4.15
N LEU A 195 -16.32 -0.18 3.35
CA LEU A 195 -16.70 -0.30 1.94
C LEU A 195 -18.21 -0.54 1.79
N THR A 196 -18.77 -1.45 2.59
CA THR A 196 -20.22 -1.74 2.60
C THR A 196 -21.03 -0.50 2.98
N ALA A 197 -20.63 0.19 4.06
CA ALA A 197 -21.31 1.41 4.50
C ALA A 197 -21.26 2.51 3.43
N SER A 198 -20.12 2.66 2.75
CA SER A 198 -19.98 3.60 1.65
C SER A 198 -20.77 3.22 0.40
N ALA A 199 -20.92 1.93 0.11
CA ALA A 199 -21.73 1.48 -1.01
C ALA A 199 -23.22 1.76 -0.76
N GLN A 200 -23.69 1.54 0.47
CA GLN A 200 -25.07 1.82 0.89
C GLN A 200 -25.40 3.31 0.77
N SER A 201 -24.57 4.20 1.34
CA SER A 201 -24.82 5.64 1.28
C SER A 201 -24.81 6.20 -0.15
N ARG A 202 -24.01 5.61 -1.04
CA ARG A 202 -23.92 6.03 -2.45
C ARG A 202 -25.02 5.45 -3.35
N SER A 203 -25.64 4.34 -2.95
CA SER A 203 -26.73 3.71 -3.72
C SER A 203 -28.02 4.54 -3.73
N GLU A 204 -28.24 5.35 -2.70
CA GLU A 204 -29.40 6.25 -2.57
C GLU A 204 -29.34 7.44 -3.55
N GLU A 205 -28.14 7.78 -4.08
CA GLU A 205 -27.92 8.92 -5.01
C GLU A 205 -28.07 8.56 -6.51
N GLY A 206 -28.47 7.32 -6.82
CA GLY A 206 -29.08 6.95 -8.11
C GLY A 206 -28.21 6.87 -9.36
N THR A 207 -26.96 7.36 -9.38
CA THR A 207 -26.16 7.36 -10.64
C THR A 207 -24.64 7.34 -10.48
N MET A 208 -24.09 6.62 -9.51
CA MET A 208 -22.62 6.56 -9.33
C MET A 208 -21.99 5.34 -10.00
N PRO A 209 -20.86 5.50 -10.72
CA PRO A 209 -20.17 4.40 -11.36
C PRO A 209 -19.54 3.47 -10.32
N HIS A 210 -19.54 2.19 -10.67
CA HIS A 210 -18.98 1.09 -9.90
C HIS A 210 -17.55 1.39 -9.43
N MET A 211 -17.27 1.08 -8.16
CA MET A 211 -15.94 1.20 -7.58
C MET A 211 -15.24 -0.15 -7.69
N ASP A 212 -14.11 -0.17 -8.40
CA ASP A 212 -13.23 -1.32 -8.52
C ASP A 212 -12.43 -1.51 -7.23
N ILE A 213 -12.59 -2.67 -6.59
CA ILE A 213 -11.95 -2.99 -5.31
C ILE A 213 -11.23 -4.32 -5.44
N MET A 214 -9.91 -4.29 -5.21
CA MET A 214 -9.06 -5.47 -5.29
C MET A 214 -8.19 -5.59 -4.05
N PHE A 215 -8.19 -6.77 -3.44
CA PHE A 215 -7.24 -7.16 -2.42
C PHE A 215 -6.21 -8.08 -3.04
N ASN A 216 -4.95 -7.67 -3.03
CA ASN A 216 -3.85 -8.48 -3.48
C ASN A 216 -3.16 -9.08 -2.24
N LEU A 217 -3.44 -10.35 -1.99
CA LEU A 217 -3.02 -11.07 -0.79
C LEU A 217 -2.02 -12.17 -1.15
N PRO A 218 -1.12 -12.54 -0.23
CA PRO A 218 -0.29 -13.71 -0.42
C PRO A 218 -1.08 -15.00 -0.64
N LYS A 219 -0.45 -15.96 -1.31
CA LYS A 219 -0.97 -17.32 -1.43
C LYS A 219 -1.06 -17.99 -0.06
N LEU A 220 -2.03 -18.89 0.04
CA LEU A 220 -2.29 -19.65 1.24
C LEU A 220 -1.61 -21.02 1.14
N HIS A 221 -1.05 -21.45 2.26
CA HIS A 221 -0.58 -22.81 2.44
C HIS A 221 -1.78 -23.76 2.60
N PRO A 222 -1.97 -24.77 1.73
CA PRO A 222 -3.15 -25.65 1.76
C PRO A 222 -3.42 -26.29 3.13
N ARG A 223 -2.37 -26.79 3.80
CA ARG A 223 -2.46 -27.40 5.14
C ARG A 223 -2.92 -26.46 6.27
N PHE A 224 -2.65 -25.16 6.17
CA PHE A 224 -2.94 -24.19 7.24
C PHE A 224 -4.11 -23.28 6.92
N SER A 225 -4.43 -23.14 5.64
CA SER A 225 -5.57 -22.38 5.17
C SER A 225 -6.87 -23.02 5.63
N ARG A 226 -7.77 -22.21 6.18
CA ARG A 226 -9.07 -22.68 6.68
C ARG A 226 -10.20 -21.72 6.25
N PRO A 227 -11.41 -22.23 5.94
CA PRO A 227 -12.51 -21.39 5.42
C PRO A 227 -13.02 -20.34 6.40
N ASP A 228 -12.86 -20.58 7.70
CA ASP A 228 -13.32 -19.74 8.82
C ASP A 228 -12.43 -18.51 9.06
N THR A 229 -11.17 -18.58 8.64
CA THR A 229 -10.14 -17.54 8.83
C THR A 229 -9.72 -16.89 7.51
N HIS A 230 -9.88 -17.60 6.40
CA HIS A 230 -9.42 -17.18 5.08
C HIS A 230 -10.55 -17.11 4.06
N PHE A 231 -10.34 -16.28 3.03
CA PHE A 231 -11.24 -16.24 1.88
C PHE A 231 -10.84 -17.33 0.87
N GLN A 232 -11.54 -18.46 0.90
CA GLN A 232 -11.34 -19.64 0.04
C GLN A 232 -12.48 -19.86 -0.99
N GLU A 233 -13.25 -18.80 -1.27
CA GLU A 233 -14.36 -18.79 -2.24
C GLU A 233 -15.60 -19.61 -1.83
N SER A 234 -16.52 -18.95 -1.13
CA SER A 234 -17.98 -18.98 -1.33
C SER A 234 -18.70 -18.52 -0.04
N PRO A 235 -19.67 -17.59 -0.11
CA PRO A 235 -20.01 -16.78 -1.28
C PRO A 235 -18.87 -15.81 -1.64
N PRO A 236 -18.74 -15.43 -2.93
CA PRO A 236 -17.72 -14.50 -3.36
C PRO A 236 -17.94 -13.13 -2.68
N PRO A 237 -16.88 -12.51 -2.15
CA PRO A 237 -16.99 -11.19 -1.57
C PRO A 237 -17.34 -10.13 -2.63
N PRO A 238 -17.83 -8.94 -2.24
CA PRO A 238 -18.12 -7.84 -3.17
C PRO A 238 -16.86 -7.15 -3.73
N PHE A 239 -15.73 -7.85 -3.72
CA PHE A 239 -14.42 -7.38 -4.14
C PHE A 239 -13.63 -8.54 -4.72
N THR A 240 -12.63 -8.23 -5.54
CA THR A 240 -11.73 -9.24 -6.10
C THR A 240 -10.60 -9.53 -5.12
N ILE A 241 -10.26 -10.80 -4.94
CA ILE A 241 -9.03 -11.20 -4.25
C ILE A 241 -8.09 -11.77 -5.31
N GLU A 242 -6.93 -11.13 -5.48
CA GLU A 242 -5.84 -11.65 -6.28
C GLU A 242 -4.80 -12.27 -5.35
N ARG A 243 -4.39 -13.50 -5.65
CA ARG A 243 -3.41 -14.25 -4.85
C ARG A 243 -2.04 -14.19 -5.51
N ARG A 244 -1.02 -13.72 -4.77
CA ARG A 244 0.36 -13.61 -5.26
C ARG A 244 1.36 -14.36 -4.38
N ILE A 245 2.53 -14.65 -4.93
CA ILE A 245 3.69 -15.13 -4.16
C ILE A 245 4.28 -13.92 -3.39
N ARG A 246 4.77 -14.09 -2.14
CA ARG A 246 5.42 -12.97 -1.43
C ARG A 246 6.82 -12.73 -1.96
N GLN A 247 7.28 -11.50 -1.75
CA GLN A 247 8.66 -11.13 -2.05
C GLN A 247 9.60 -11.95 -1.17
N ARG A 248 10.48 -12.75 -1.79
CA ARG A 248 11.46 -13.59 -1.08
C ARG A 248 12.82 -12.93 -0.92
N PHE A 249 13.18 -12.01 -1.81
CA PHE A 249 14.44 -11.27 -1.74
C PHE A 249 14.21 -9.92 -1.08
N HIS A 250 14.90 -9.66 0.02
CA HIS A 250 14.80 -8.40 0.76
C HIS A 250 16.14 -7.70 0.80
N CYS A 251 16.10 -6.38 0.71
CA CYS A 251 17.29 -5.57 0.93
C CYS A 251 17.44 -5.35 2.44
N GLU A 252 18.55 -5.81 3.01
CA GLU A 252 18.89 -5.58 4.41
C GLU A 252 20.15 -4.70 4.49
N GLU A 253 20.10 -3.70 5.36
CA GLU A 253 21.24 -2.84 5.66
C GLU A 253 22.13 -3.54 6.71
N ARG A 254 23.35 -3.89 6.32
CA ARG A 254 24.37 -4.43 7.21
C ARG A 254 25.03 -3.32 8.03
N ALA A 255 25.72 -3.73 9.08
CA ALA A 255 26.61 -2.83 9.83
C ALA A 255 27.58 -2.13 8.86
N GLY A 256 27.57 -0.79 8.86
CA GLY A 256 28.36 0.04 7.95
C GLY A 256 27.61 0.62 6.75
N GLY A 257 26.29 0.44 6.65
CA GLY A 257 25.46 1.07 5.60
C GLY A 257 25.48 0.37 4.24
N ASN A 258 26.09 -0.82 4.17
CA ASN A 258 26.07 -1.65 2.98
C ASN A 258 24.75 -2.40 2.88
N PHE A 259 24.21 -2.51 1.67
CA PHE A 259 22.97 -3.25 1.42
C PHE A 259 23.28 -4.64 0.86
N GLU A 260 22.63 -5.65 1.42
CA GLU A 260 22.67 -7.03 0.90
C GLU A 260 21.26 -7.52 0.60
N ALA A 261 21.12 -8.26 -0.50
CA ALA A 261 19.90 -9.00 -0.78
C ALA A 261 19.89 -10.28 0.06
N THR A 262 19.03 -10.34 1.08
CA THR A 262 18.78 -11.55 1.86
C THR A 262 17.60 -12.32 1.29
N TYR A 263 17.80 -13.62 1.11
CA TYR A 263 16.75 -14.52 0.72
C TYR A 263 15.98 -15.00 1.96
N LYS A 264 14.65 -14.86 1.93
CA LYS A 264 13.70 -15.38 2.89
C LYS A 264 12.65 -16.16 2.12
N ALA A 265 12.75 -17.48 2.18
CA ALA A 265 11.75 -18.35 1.59
C ALA A 265 10.36 -17.95 2.07
N ASP A 266 9.44 -17.81 1.12
CA ASP A 266 8.02 -17.67 1.38
C ASP A 266 7.29 -18.92 0.92
N PHE A 267 6.34 -19.36 1.73
CA PHE A 267 5.51 -20.52 1.46
C PHE A 267 4.38 -20.18 0.46
N PRO A 268 3.90 -21.13 -0.35
CA PRO A 268 4.22 -22.55 -0.28
C PRO A 268 5.59 -22.81 -0.89
N VAL A 269 6.29 -23.74 -0.25
CA VAL A 269 7.42 -24.45 -0.82
C VAL A 269 6.98 -25.89 -0.65
N LEU A 270 7.03 -26.67 -1.72
CA LEU A 270 7.04 -28.13 -1.62
C LEU A 270 8.36 -28.57 -0.93
N HIS A 271 8.67 -28.04 0.25
CA HIS A 271 9.90 -28.25 1.02
C HIS A 271 10.05 -29.67 1.52
N GLN A 272 9.07 -30.52 1.24
CA GLN A 272 9.10 -31.95 1.50
C GLN A 272 9.35 -32.71 0.20
N LEU A 273 9.28 -32.06 -0.97
CA LEU A 273 9.49 -32.68 -2.27
C LEU A 273 10.94 -33.12 -2.46
N PRO A 274 11.98 -32.35 -2.11
CA PRO A 274 13.36 -32.85 -2.18
C PRO A 274 13.55 -34.10 -1.32
N GLU A 275 13.05 -34.09 -0.09
CA GLU A 275 13.11 -35.22 0.84
C GLU A 275 12.29 -36.41 0.33
N TYR A 276 11.07 -36.17 -0.17
CA TYR A 276 10.20 -37.18 -0.73
C TYR A 276 10.78 -37.83 -1.98
N ILE A 277 11.34 -37.05 -2.92
CA ILE A 277 12.02 -37.56 -4.11
C ILE A 277 13.21 -38.44 -3.69
N LYS A 278 14.03 -37.97 -2.74
CA LYS A 278 15.16 -38.75 -2.21
C LYS A 278 14.72 -40.05 -1.54
N GLU A 279 13.65 -40.02 -0.75
CA GLU A 279 13.09 -41.20 -0.09
C GLU A 279 12.54 -42.19 -1.12
N ASN A 280 11.82 -41.73 -2.14
CA ASN A 280 11.24 -42.57 -3.18
C ASN A 280 12.32 -43.19 -4.10
N ALA A 281 13.33 -42.41 -4.51
CA ALA A 281 14.49 -42.91 -5.25
C ALA A 281 15.24 -44.00 -4.47
N LYS A 282 15.39 -43.83 -3.16
CA LYS A 282 16.00 -44.83 -2.27
C LYS A 282 15.22 -46.15 -2.21
N TRP A 283 13.88 -46.11 -2.28
CA TRP A 283 13.05 -47.32 -2.35
C TRP A 283 13.19 -48.04 -3.69
N LEU A 284 13.26 -47.30 -4.80
CA LEU A 284 13.43 -47.89 -6.15
C LEU A 284 14.81 -48.55 -6.32
N LEU A 285 15.87 -47.94 -5.79
CA LEU A 285 17.25 -48.46 -5.87
C LEU A 285 17.52 -49.67 -4.95
N GLN A 286 16.69 -49.92 -3.93
CA GLN A 286 16.82 -51.11 -3.08
C GLN A 286 16.33 -52.40 -3.75
N GLY A 287 15.63 -52.31 -4.89
CA GLY A 287 15.08 -53.45 -5.62
C GLY A 287 15.98 -54.03 -6.71
N ASP A 288 16.91 -53.25 -7.27
CA ASP A 288 17.74 -53.68 -8.40
C ASP A 288 19.16 -53.12 -8.25
N GLY A 289 20.15 -54.00 -8.21
CA GLY A 289 21.55 -53.70 -7.88
C GLY A 289 22.29 -52.94 -8.99
N MET A 290 21.76 -51.80 -9.43
CA MET A 290 22.34 -50.96 -10.46
C MET A 290 23.04 -49.72 -9.88
N MET A 291 24.16 -49.39 -10.50
CA MET A 291 25.10 -48.33 -10.16
C MET A 291 24.42 -46.96 -10.08
N SER A 292 24.70 -46.26 -8.97
CA SER A 292 24.32 -44.88 -8.68
C SER A 292 24.68 -43.94 -9.83
N GLN A 293 23.68 -43.55 -10.63
CA GLN A 293 23.75 -42.33 -11.42
C GLN A 293 23.64 -41.17 -10.42
N GLU A 294 24.53 -40.19 -10.49
CA GLU A 294 24.43 -38.96 -9.70
C GLU A 294 23.08 -38.31 -10.01
N GLU A 295 22.10 -38.52 -9.14
CA GLU A 295 20.80 -37.85 -9.23
C GLU A 295 21.04 -36.38 -8.92
N ASP A 296 20.73 -35.52 -9.89
CA ASP A 296 20.72 -34.06 -9.70
C ASP A 296 19.83 -33.74 -8.50
N GLU A 297 20.46 -33.38 -7.38
CA GLU A 297 19.78 -33.03 -6.15
C GLU A 297 18.96 -31.77 -6.40
N MET A 298 17.63 -31.91 -6.43
CA MET A 298 16.72 -30.79 -6.65
C MET A 298 16.96 -29.73 -5.57
N THR A 299 17.45 -28.57 -5.99
CA THR A 299 17.70 -27.46 -5.06
C THR A 299 16.38 -26.83 -4.63
N LEU A 300 16.39 -26.05 -3.55
CA LEU A 300 15.21 -25.26 -3.16
C LEU A 300 14.78 -24.31 -4.28
N GLU A 301 15.72 -23.73 -5.01
CA GLU A 301 15.43 -22.86 -6.15
C GLU A 301 14.71 -23.61 -7.28
N ASP A 302 15.05 -24.88 -7.52
CA ASP A 302 14.39 -25.73 -8.51
C ASP A 302 12.95 -26.08 -8.10
N VAL A 303 12.74 -26.42 -6.82
CA VAL A 303 11.39 -26.64 -6.26
C VAL A 303 10.54 -25.39 -6.43
N GLU A 304 11.11 -24.22 -6.18
CA GLU A 304 10.41 -22.95 -6.29
C GLU A 304 10.03 -22.60 -7.74
N LYS A 305 10.95 -22.84 -8.67
CA LYS A 305 10.69 -22.64 -10.09
C LYS A 305 9.59 -23.58 -10.58
N PHE A 306 9.65 -24.85 -10.15
CA PHE A 306 8.64 -25.85 -10.45
C PHE A 306 7.27 -25.44 -9.89
N GLU A 307 7.22 -25.00 -8.64
CA GLU A 307 5.97 -24.55 -8.03
C GLU A 307 5.40 -23.30 -8.71
N THR A 308 6.27 -22.33 -9.03
CA THR A 308 5.87 -21.12 -9.77
C THR A 308 5.31 -21.48 -11.15
N MET A 309 5.90 -22.47 -11.83
CA MET A 309 5.40 -22.99 -13.09
C MET A 309 3.99 -23.60 -12.92
N LEU A 310 3.81 -24.51 -11.97
CA LEU A 310 2.49 -25.12 -11.68
C LEU A 310 1.42 -24.05 -11.41
N TRP A 311 1.78 -23.04 -10.63
CA TRP A 311 0.90 -21.93 -10.33
C TRP A 311 0.54 -21.09 -11.56
N ASN A 312 1.49 -20.83 -12.45
CA ASN A 312 1.26 -20.09 -13.69
C ASN A 312 0.41 -20.90 -14.70
N GLU A 313 0.44 -22.22 -14.60
CA GLU A 313 -0.36 -23.15 -15.41
C GLU A 313 -1.78 -23.35 -14.85
N GLY A 314 -2.09 -22.75 -13.71
CA GLY A 314 -3.44 -22.79 -13.10
C GLY A 314 -3.67 -23.96 -12.16
N THR A 315 -2.63 -24.71 -11.75
CA THR A 315 -2.75 -25.72 -10.70
C THR A 315 -3.18 -25.03 -9.40
N THR A 316 -4.30 -25.46 -8.82
CA THR A 316 -4.85 -24.86 -7.59
C THR A 316 -4.26 -25.45 -6.31
N ASP A 317 -3.73 -26.69 -6.37
CA ASP A 317 -3.05 -27.35 -5.26
C ASP A 317 -1.82 -28.16 -5.75
N PRO A 318 -0.62 -27.56 -5.78
CA PRO A 318 0.62 -28.24 -6.14
C PRO A 318 0.98 -29.42 -5.24
N TYR A 319 0.44 -29.50 -4.03
CA TYR A 319 0.74 -30.58 -3.08
C TYR A 319 -0.01 -31.87 -3.38
N SER A 320 -1.11 -31.81 -4.15
CA SER A 320 -1.78 -33.01 -4.66
C SER A 320 -0.83 -33.93 -5.43
N LEU A 321 0.23 -33.38 -6.04
CA LEU A 321 1.23 -34.12 -6.81
C LEU A 321 2.22 -34.92 -5.94
N ILE A 322 2.23 -34.72 -4.62
CA ILE A 322 3.15 -35.41 -3.69
C ILE A 322 2.47 -36.58 -2.97
N VAL A 323 1.13 -36.63 -2.99
CA VAL A 323 0.33 -37.55 -2.15
C VAL A 323 -0.24 -38.73 -2.95
N GLU A 324 0.10 -38.86 -4.25
CA GLU A 324 -0.19 -40.07 -5.05
C GLU A 324 0.97 -41.08 -5.04
#